data_AF-A0A822BXL3-F1
#
_entry.id   AF-A0A822BXL3-F1
#
_cell.length_a   1.000
_cell.length_b   1.000
_cell.length_c   1.000
_cell.angle_alpha   90.00
_cell.angle_beta   90.00
_cell.angle_gamma   90.00
#
_symmetry.space_group_name_H-M   'P 1'
#
loop_
_entity.id
_entity.type
_entity.pdbx_description
1 polymer ?
#
loop_
_entity_poly.entity_id
_entity_poly.type
_entity_poly.pdbx_seq_one_letter_code
_entity_poly.pdbx_strand_id
1 'polypeptide(L)'
;MKSPVAYVVWYGNWTGNSGVVLIEKFLAGIGSTSWWGMATQYTNGSNITFGQSTYDNYSQGTNLNQSMVFAIVTKAISSQALPFNENGIYFVLTSSDVNETEFCTSACGWHSYDLATKLIYSCIGNSELQCPQSCS
;
A
#
# COMPACT_ATOMS: atom_id res chain seq x y z
N MET A 1 -9.76 1.01 -21.34
CA MET A 1 -9.41 0.44 -20.02
C MET A 1 -9.26 1.57 -19.03
N LYS A 2 -9.66 1.37 -17.77
CA LYS A 2 -9.67 2.43 -16.75
C LYS A 2 -8.32 2.50 -16.03
N SER A 3 -7.85 3.71 -15.75
CA SER A 3 -6.62 3.98 -15.02
C SER A 3 -6.62 3.36 -13.62
N PRO A 4 -5.50 2.74 -13.17
CA PRO A 4 -5.38 2.27 -11.80
C PRO A 4 -5.38 3.45 -10.83
N VAL A 5 -5.96 3.22 -9.64
CA VAL A 5 -6.03 4.22 -8.56
C VAL A 5 -5.34 3.66 -7.33
N ALA A 6 -4.32 4.35 -6.84
CA ALA A 6 -3.63 4.00 -5.61
C ALA A 6 -4.40 4.51 -4.39
N TYR A 7 -4.64 3.63 -3.43
CA TYR A 7 -5.17 3.95 -2.10
C TYR A 7 -4.17 3.48 -1.04
N VAL A 8 -4.06 4.24 0.05
CA VAL A 8 -3.09 3.95 1.10
C VAL A 8 -3.79 3.77 2.44
N VAL A 9 -3.40 2.72 3.17
CA VAL A 9 -3.66 2.57 4.60
C VAL A 9 -2.35 2.74 5.34
N TRP A 10 -2.24 3.84 6.08
CA TRP A 10 -1.16 4.10 7.02
C TRP A 10 -1.43 3.28 8.29
N TYR A 11 -0.83 2.10 8.37
CA TYR A 11 -1.07 1.15 9.46
C TYR A 11 -0.06 1.33 10.60
N GLY A 12 -0.56 1.50 11.81
CA GLY A 12 0.23 1.77 13.02
C GLY A 12 0.46 3.26 13.27
N ASN A 13 1.51 3.62 14.02
CA ASN A 13 1.76 5.00 14.44
C ASN A 13 2.60 5.77 13.42
N TRP A 14 1.93 6.61 12.64
CA TRP A 14 2.54 7.52 11.66
C TRP A 14 2.65 8.97 12.16
N THR A 15 2.39 9.22 13.44
CA THR A 15 2.42 10.58 14.00
C THR A 15 3.80 11.21 13.86
N GLY A 16 3.85 12.42 13.27
CA GLY A 16 5.10 13.16 13.08
C GLY A 16 6.03 12.61 11.99
N ASN A 17 5.62 11.58 11.25
CA ASN A 17 6.43 11.02 10.17
C ASN A 17 6.24 11.81 8.86
N SER A 18 7.30 12.48 8.40
CA SER A 18 7.28 13.26 7.15
C SER A 18 7.10 12.43 5.88
N GLY A 19 7.35 11.12 5.96
CA GLY A 19 7.19 10.15 4.87
C GLY A 19 5.76 10.07 4.33
N VAL A 20 4.75 10.30 5.18
CA VAL A 20 3.33 10.35 4.77
C VAL A 20 3.14 11.33 3.61
N VAL A 21 3.55 12.58 3.82
CA VAL A 21 3.37 13.66 2.83
C VAL A 21 4.21 13.41 1.57
N LEU A 22 5.41 12.85 1.73
CA LEU A 22 6.30 12.54 0.61
C LEU A 22 5.72 11.45 -0.30
N ILE A 23 5.21 10.37 0.29
CA ILE A 23 4.62 9.25 -0.45
C ILE A 23 3.31 9.66 -1.12
N GLU A 24 2.45 10.42 -0.46
CA GLU A 24 1.21 10.92 -1.07
C GLU A 24 1.50 11.84 -2.26
N LYS A 25 2.47 12.75 -2.12
CA LYS A 25 2.93 13.60 -3.24
C LYS A 25 3.54 12.79 -4.37
N PHE A 26 4.34 11.77 -4.04
CA PHE A 26 4.91 10.87 -5.03
C PHE A 26 3.81 10.14 -5.82
N LEU A 27 2.84 9.52 -5.13
CA LEU A 27 1.73 8.81 -5.78
C LEU A 27 0.86 9.75 -6.62
N ALA A 28 0.63 10.98 -6.16
CA ALA A 28 -0.12 11.98 -6.91
C ALA A 28 0.61 12.45 -8.18
N GLY A 29 1.95 12.46 -8.17
CA GLY A 29 2.76 12.97 -9.27
C GLY A 29 3.25 11.91 -10.25
N ILE A 30 3.53 10.68 -9.79
CA ILE A 30 4.31 9.67 -10.55
C ILE A 30 3.68 9.36 -11.91
N GLY A 31 2.36 9.25 -11.99
CA GLY A 31 1.62 8.94 -13.22
C GLY A 31 1.76 9.99 -14.33
N SER A 32 2.23 11.20 -14.02
CA SER A 32 2.49 12.27 -15.00
C SER A 32 3.95 12.33 -15.48
N THR A 33 4.82 11.51 -14.89
CA THR A 33 6.26 11.54 -15.18
C THR A 33 6.65 10.56 -16.27
N SER A 34 7.79 10.82 -16.92
CA SER A 34 8.39 9.88 -17.88
C SER A 34 8.76 8.53 -17.25
N TRP A 35 8.99 8.49 -15.94
CA TRP A 35 9.24 7.26 -15.20
C TRP A 35 8.05 6.30 -15.30
N TRP A 36 6.81 6.81 -15.18
CA TRP A 36 5.61 5.99 -15.37
C TRP A 36 5.37 5.65 -16.85
N GLY A 37 5.94 6.43 -17.78
CA GLY A 37 5.92 6.11 -19.21
C GLY A 37 6.47 4.72 -19.54
N MET A 38 7.40 4.18 -18.74
CA MET A 38 7.84 2.79 -18.89
C MET A 38 6.76 1.78 -18.48
N ALA A 39 6.05 2.04 -17.39
CA ALA A 39 4.92 1.21 -16.96
C ALA A 39 3.80 1.19 -18.02
N THR A 40 3.66 2.26 -18.81
CA THR A 40 2.68 2.29 -19.90
C THR A 40 3.01 1.38 -21.09
N GLN A 41 4.24 0.86 -21.19
CA GLN A 41 4.65 -0.05 -22.27
C GLN A 41 4.27 -1.52 -22.01
N TYR A 42 3.91 -1.87 -20.79
CA TYR A 42 3.34 -3.17 -20.48
C TYR A 42 1.87 -3.22 -20.93
N THR A 43 1.39 -4.41 -21.31
CA THR A 43 0.03 -4.59 -21.86
C THR A 43 -1.01 -3.89 -20.98
N ASN A 44 -1.76 -2.96 -21.59
CA ASN A 44 -2.83 -2.15 -20.98
C ASN A 44 -2.41 -0.99 -20.07
N GLY A 45 -1.17 -0.53 -20.22
CA GLY A 45 -0.62 0.60 -19.48
C GLY A 45 -1.42 1.90 -19.59
N SER A 46 -1.81 2.45 -18.44
CA SER A 46 -2.44 3.76 -18.29
C SER A 46 -1.84 4.50 -17.11
N ASN A 47 -2.02 5.83 -17.06
CA ASN A 47 -1.48 6.62 -15.96
C ASN A 47 -2.13 6.19 -14.65
N ILE A 48 -1.31 5.96 -13.62
CA ILE A 48 -1.78 5.79 -12.25
C ILE A 48 -2.17 7.13 -11.65
N THR A 49 -3.21 7.12 -10.82
CA THR A 49 -3.64 8.29 -10.05
C THR A 49 -3.65 7.95 -8.57
N PHE A 50 -3.44 8.95 -7.72
CA PHE A 50 -3.65 8.81 -6.29
C PHE A 50 -5.10 9.12 -5.95
N GLY A 51 -5.77 8.20 -5.24
CA GLY A 51 -7.13 8.40 -4.75
C GLY A 51 -7.12 9.13 -3.42
N GLN A 52 -7.07 8.37 -2.33
CA GLN A 52 -6.99 8.91 -0.97
C GLN A 52 -6.26 7.93 -0.05
N SER A 53 -5.91 8.40 1.16
CA SER A 53 -5.32 7.60 2.22
C SER A 53 -6.24 7.56 3.45
N THR A 54 -6.01 6.60 4.33
CA THR A 54 -6.60 6.54 5.67
C THR A 54 -5.59 6.03 6.67
N TYR A 55 -5.86 6.23 7.95
CA TYR A 55 -5.09 5.67 9.05
C TYR A 55 -5.80 4.47 9.66
N ASP A 56 -5.02 3.48 10.09
CA ASP A 56 -5.49 2.39 10.93
C ASP A 56 -4.52 2.20 12.10
N ASN A 57 -4.98 2.59 13.29
CA ASN A 57 -4.18 2.54 14.51
C ASN A 57 -4.23 1.13 15.13
N TYR A 58 -3.54 0.18 14.47
CA TYR A 58 -3.27 -1.17 14.97
C TYR A 58 -4.49 -2.10 15.11
N SER A 59 -5.46 -2.06 14.19
CA SER A 59 -6.67 -2.88 14.29
C SER A 59 -6.45 -4.39 14.24
N GLN A 60 -5.30 -4.85 13.78
CA GLN A 60 -4.85 -6.25 13.79
C GLN A 60 -3.64 -6.46 14.71
N GLY A 61 -3.33 -5.51 15.59
CA GLY A 61 -2.13 -5.54 16.44
C GLY A 61 -0.84 -5.19 15.69
N THR A 62 0.31 -5.51 16.30
CA THR A 62 1.65 -5.14 15.79
C THR A 62 2.39 -6.27 15.08
N ASN A 63 1.80 -7.46 15.01
CA ASN A 63 2.39 -8.62 14.32
C ASN A 63 1.42 -9.12 13.26
N LEU A 64 1.71 -8.80 12.01
CA LEU A 64 0.85 -9.06 10.87
C LEU A 64 1.29 -10.30 10.09
N ASN A 65 0.30 -10.91 9.46
CA ASN A 65 0.47 -11.88 8.38
C ASN A 65 -0.43 -11.46 7.20
N GLN A 66 -0.36 -12.20 6.09
CA GLN A 66 -1.10 -11.88 4.88
C GLN A 66 -2.62 -11.74 5.08
N SER A 67 -3.26 -12.61 5.89
CA SER A 67 -4.71 -12.55 6.10
C SER A 67 -5.13 -11.33 6.94
N MET A 68 -4.29 -10.91 7.89
CA MET A 68 -4.50 -9.68 8.66
C MET A 68 -4.37 -8.43 7.79
N VAL A 69 -3.43 -8.41 6.84
CA VAL A 69 -3.32 -7.32 5.86
C VAL A 69 -4.57 -7.22 4.99
N PHE A 70 -5.12 -8.34 4.54
CA PHE A 70 -6.40 -8.35 3.83
C PHE A 70 -7.56 -7.83 4.71
N ALA A 71 -7.59 -8.19 6.00
CA ALA A 71 -8.56 -7.68 6.95
C ALA A 71 -8.46 -6.15 7.13
N ILE A 72 -7.24 -5.58 7.13
CA ILE A 72 -7.01 -4.12 7.18
C ILE A 72 -7.64 -3.43 5.97
N VAL A 73 -7.38 -3.93 4.76
CA VAL A 73 -7.94 -3.35 3.53
C VAL A 73 -9.46 -3.45 3.49
N THR A 74 -10.02 -4.62 3.78
CA THR A 74 -11.48 -4.83 3.78
C THR A 74 -12.18 -4.03 4.87
N LYS A 75 -11.54 -3.82 6.03
CA LYS A 75 -12.03 -2.91 7.07
C LYS A 75 -12.05 -1.46 6.58
N ALA A 76 -10.98 -0.98 5.93
CA ALA A 76 -10.94 0.38 5.39
C ALA A 76 -12.07 0.62 4.37
N ILE A 77 -12.37 -0.38 3.55
CA ILE A 77 -13.47 -0.33 2.58
C ILE A 77 -14.84 -0.37 3.26
N SER A 78 -15.08 -1.35 4.14
CA SER A 78 -16.38 -1.54 4.79
C SER A 78 -16.76 -0.43 5.77
N SER A 79 -15.77 0.23 6.38
CA SER A 79 -15.95 1.45 7.19
C SER A 79 -16.11 2.73 6.37
N GLN A 80 -16.05 2.63 5.03
CA GLN A 80 -16.11 3.75 4.09
C GLN A 80 -14.93 4.74 4.21
N ALA A 81 -13.86 4.38 4.92
CA ALA A 81 -12.64 5.16 4.98
C ALA A 81 -11.89 5.17 3.63
N LEU A 82 -12.02 4.11 2.84
CA LEU A 82 -11.63 4.03 1.44
C LEU A 82 -12.81 3.52 0.60
N PRO A 83 -12.96 3.97 -0.67
CA PRO A 83 -13.98 3.42 -1.55
C PRO A 83 -13.57 2.02 -2.04
N PHE A 84 -14.57 1.17 -2.31
CA PHE A 84 -14.33 0.03 -3.20
C PHE A 84 -14.15 0.53 -4.63
N ASN A 85 -13.07 0.08 -5.28
CA ASN A 85 -12.72 0.41 -6.65
C ASN A 85 -12.13 -0.84 -7.32
N GLU A 86 -12.77 -1.29 -8.40
CA GLU A 86 -12.32 -2.45 -9.19
C GLU A 86 -10.96 -2.24 -9.87
N ASN A 87 -10.51 -0.99 -10.01
CA ASN A 87 -9.17 -0.63 -10.51
C ASN A 87 -8.27 -0.11 -9.38
N GLY A 88 -8.69 -0.31 -8.13
CA GLY A 88 -7.98 0.14 -6.94
C GLY A 88 -6.82 -0.79 -6.59
N ILE A 89 -5.69 -0.19 -6.26
CA ILE A 89 -4.55 -0.88 -5.64
C ILE A 89 -4.44 -0.34 -4.21
N TYR A 90 -4.64 -1.21 -3.23
CA TYR A 90 -4.65 -0.83 -1.82
C TYR A 90 -3.31 -1.18 -1.18
N PHE A 91 -2.52 -0.15 -0.86
CA PHE A 91 -1.23 -0.29 -0.20
C PHE A 91 -1.41 -0.20 1.31
N VAL A 92 -0.96 -1.21 2.04
CA VAL A 92 -0.80 -1.13 3.49
C VAL A 92 0.66 -0.82 3.79
N LEU A 93 0.94 0.38 4.31
CA LEU A 93 2.27 0.78 4.73
C LEU A 93 2.34 0.77 6.24
N THR A 94 3.25 -0.03 6.80
CA THR A 94 3.33 -0.21 8.26
C THR A 94 4.30 0.78 8.89
N SER A 95 3.96 1.26 10.09
CA SER A 95 4.87 2.02 10.93
C SER A 95 6.02 1.14 11.41
N SER A 96 7.05 1.80 11.96
CA SER A 96 8.34 1.18 12.31
C SER A 96 8.26 0.15 13.45
N ASP A 97 7.18 0.15 14.22
CA ASP A 97 6.91 -0.74 15.34
C ASP A 97 5.95 -1.89 15.01
N VAL A 98 5.60 -2.06 13.73
CA VAL A 98 4.75 -3.15 13.25
C VAL A 98 5.60 -4.13 12.46
N ASN A 99 5.60 -5.38 12.90
CA ASN A 99 6.24 -6.50 12.22
C ASN A 99 5.26 -7.20 11.27
N GLU A 100 5.70 -7.50 10.05
CA GLU A 100 4.96 -8.35 9.11
C GLU A 100 5.81 -9.58 8.81
N THR A 101 5.17 -10.74 8.69
CA THR A 101 5.85 -12.06 8.70
C THR A 101 6.83 -12.26 7.54
N GLU A 102 6.52 -11.74 6.36
CA GLU A 102 7.30 -11.92 5.13
C GLU A 102 8.28 -10.76 4.87
N PHE A 103 8.03 -9.61 5.50
CA PHE A 103 8.89 -8.45 5.39
C PHE A 103 10.27 -8.70 6.02
N CYS A 104 11.34 -8.35 5.28
CA CYS A 104 12.74 -8.55 5.65
C CYS A 104 13.19 -10.02 5.81
N THR A 105 12.31 -11.00 5.60
CA THR A 105 12.64 -12.44 5.67
C THR A 105 12.64 -13.07 4.28
N SER A 106 11.63 -12.76 3.47
CA SER A 106 11.47 -13.28 2.10
C SER A 106 11.37 -12.16 1.06
N ALA A 107 10.87 -10.98 1.43
CA ALA A 107 10.71 -9.85 0.52
C ALA A 107 10.78 -8.48 1.22
N CYS A 108 10.98 -7.43 0.43
CA CYS A 108 10.90 -6.03 0.88
C CYS A 108 9.48 -5.45 0.80
N GLY A 109 8.48 -6.33 0.75
CA GLY A 109 7.08 -6.03 0.48
C GLY A 109 6.50 -7.03 -0.51
N TRP A 110 5.19 -7.19 -0.48
CA TRP A 110 4.48 -8.15 -1.31
C TRP A 110 3.15 -7.57 -1.80
N HIS A 111 2.61 -8.16 -2.87
CA HIS A 111 1.26 -7.85 -3.37
C HIS A 111 0.48 -9.14 -3.61
N SER A 112 -0.83 -9.06 -3.58
CA SER A 112 -1.74 -10.18 -3.78
C SER A 112 -3.04 -9.72 -4.43
N TYR A 113 -3.79 -10.69 -4.94
CA TYR A 113 -5.10 -10.50 -5.55
C TYR A 113 -6.08 -11.49 -4.95
N ASP A 114 -7.17 -10.99 -4.39
CA ASP A 114 -8.25 -11.83 -3.89
C ASP A 114 -9.28 -12.09 -4.98
N LEU A 115 -9.52 -13.36 -5.31
CA LEU A 115 -10.42 -13.77 -6.40
C LEU A 115 -11.90 -13.47 -6.08
N ALA A 116 -12.29 -13.52 -4.80
CA ALA A 116 -13.69 -13.38 -4.38
C ALA A 116 -14.14 -11.91 -4.42
N THR A 117 -13.33 -11.02 -3.84
CA THR A 117 -13.60 -9.58 -3.77
C THR A 117 -13.03 -8.80 -4.96
N LYS A 118 -12.15 -9.42 -5.75
CA LYS A 118 -11.38 -8.81 -6.84
C LYS A 118 -10.48 -7.66 -6.38
N LEU A 119 -10.07 -7.67 -5.11
CA LEU A 119 -9.19 -6.64 -4.56
C LEU A 119 -7.73 -6.94 -4.89
N ILE A 120 -7.02 -5.92 -5.37
CA ILE A 120 -5.56 -5.92 -5.50
C ILE A 120 -4.98 -5.16 -4.30
N TYR A 121 -4.14 -5.81 -3.51
CA TYR A 121 -3.60 -5.21 -2.30
C TYR A 121 -2.14 -5.59 -2.08
N SER A 122 -1.48 -4.85 -1.21
CA SER A 122 -0.06 -5.04 -0.91
C SER A 122 0.28 -4.66 0.52
N CYS A 123 1.39 -5.18 1.01
CA CYS A 123 2.00 -4.78 2.27
C CYS A 123 3.44 -4.34 2.05
N ILE A 124 3.79 -3.20 2.64
CA ILE A 124 5.14 -2.66 2.65
C ILE A 124 5.50 -2.35 4.10
N GLY A 125 6.51 -3.04 4.61
CA GLY A 125 7.03 -2.82 5.95
C GLY A 125 7.97 -1.62 6.04
N ASN A 126 8.48 -1.35 7.24
CA ASN A 126 9.41 -0.24 7.47
C ASN A 126 10.87 -0.73 7.40
N SER A 127 11.54 -0.50 6.27
CA SER A 127 12.91 -0.98 6.06
C SER A 127 13.96 -0.26 6.89
N GLU A 128 13.71 0.99 7.30
CA GLU A 128 14.66 1.81 8.07
C GLU A 128 15.07 1.14 9.39
N LEU A 129 14.12 0.53 10.10
CA LEU A 129 14.42 -0.17 11.35
C LEU A 129 14.52 -1.69 11.21
N GLN A 130 13.79 -2.30 10.28
CA GLN A 130 13.65 -3.77 10.26
C GLN A 130 14.76 -4.45 9.45
N CYS A 131 15.21 -3.87 8.34
CA CYS A 131 16.31 -4.42 7.53
C CYS A 131 16.97 -3.36 6.64
N PRO A 132 17.67 -2.37 7.23
CA PRO A 132 18.26 -1.23 6.51
C PRO A 132 19.46 -1.60 5.62
N GLN A 133 19.78 -2.88 5.46
CA GLN A 133 20.85 -3.38 4.58
C GLN A 133 20.33 -4.26 3.45
N SER A 134 19.06 -4.67 3.50
CA SER A 134 18.45 -5.61 2.55
C SER A 134 17.34 -4.98 1.72
N CYS A 135 16.69 -3.93 2.24
CA CYS A 135 15.53 -3.28 1.64
C CYS A 135 15.65 -1.74 1.59
N SER A 136 16.89 -1.25 1.49
CA SER A 136 17.29 0.17 1.48
C SER A 136 17.94 0.58 0.17
#